data_AF-A0A6I0F491-F1
#
_entry.id   AF-A0A6I0F491-F1
#
_cell.length_a   1.000
_cell.length_b   1.000
_cell.length_c   1.000
_cell.angle_alpha   90.00
_cell.angle_beta   90.00
_cell.angle_gamma   90.00
#
_symmetry.space_group_name_H-M   'P 1'
#
loop_
_entity.id
_entity.type
_entity.pdbx_description
1 polymer ?
#
loop_
_entity_poly.entity_id
_entity_poly.type
_entity_poly.pdbx_seq_one_letter_code
_entity_poly.pdbx_strand_id
1 'polypeptide(L)'
;MQISNKAFFKRPIIGLLIKENHKSRLIKKQKPLHKHIPLIKANESFNLLMYFFAMTDITIDKGYVLGIYYDDDSKTWLEKDFPLPDIIYKLFPSKKSYKTDVFLKVIKKLGIKSLNYINSFDKWQLYNDLIKY
;
A
#
# COMPACT_ATOMS: atom_id res chain seq x y z
N MET A 1 3.75 -30.27 15.34
CA MET A 1 3.37 -29.36 14.23
C MET A 1 2.71 -28.14 14.86
N GLN A 2 3.47 -27.05 15.07
CA GLN A 2 2.98 -25.88 15.80
C GLN A 2 2.01 -25.10 14.92
N ILE A 3 0.75 -25.04 15.34
CA ILE A 3 -0.30 -24.21 14.74
C ILE A 3 0.05 -22.77 15.11
N SER A 4 0.52 -21.99 14.14
CA SER A 4 0.75 -20.57 14.34
C SER A 4 -0.60 -19.89 14.59
N ASN A 5 -0.73 -19.22 15.74
CA ASN A 5 -1.85 -18.36 16.08
C ASN A 5 -1.97 -17.25 15.02
N LYS A 6 -2.73 -17.49 13.95
CA LYS A 6 -3.13 -16.45 13.00
C LYS A 6 -4.14 -15.57 13.70
N ALA A 7 -3.69 -14.42 14.21
CA ALA A 7 -4.58 -13.35 14.62
C ALA A 7 -5.60 -13.08 13.48
N PHE A 8 -6.88 -13.17 13.80
CA PHE A 8 -7.95 -13.05 12.82
C PHE A 8 -8.21 -11.56 12.57
N PHE A 9 -7.57 -11.00 11.53
CA PHE A 9 -7.78 -9.61 11.15
C PHE A 9 -9.09 -9.45 10.36
N LYS A 10 -9.81 -8.35 10.61
CA LYS A 10 -10.99 -7.97 9.82
C LYS A 10 -10.55 -7.72 8.37
N ARG A 11 -11.16 -8.47 7.44
CA ARG A 11 -10.90 -8.39 6.00
C ARG A 11 -11.87 -7.39 5.35
N PRO A 12 -11.48 -6.70 4.26
CA PRO A 12 -10.16 -6.77 3.63
C PRO A 12 -9.10 -5.98 4.40
N ILE A 13 -7.86 -6.46 4.34
CA ILE A 13 -6.65 -5.73 4.75
C ILE A 13 -6.21 -4.86 3.58
N ILE A 14 -6.05 -3.56 3.84
CA ILE A 14 -5.76 -2.56 2.82
C ILE A 14 -4.33 -2.03 2.98
N GLY A 15 -3.49 -2.31 2.00
CA GLY A 15 -2.15 -1.75 1.90
C GLY A 15 -2.15 -0.48 1.04
N LEU A 16 -1.77 0.66 1.62
CA LEU A 16 -1.63 1.94 0.94
C LEU A 16 -0.21 2.08 0.35
N LEU A 17 -0.08 1.82 -0.95
CA LEU A 17 1.22 1.86 -1.62
C LEU A 17 1.68 3.30 -1.86
N ILE A 18 2.82 3.63 -1.25
CA ILE A 18 3.52 4.92 -1.37
C ILE A 18 4.96 4.74 -1.86
N LYS A 19 5.63 5.86 -2.16
CA LYS A 19 7.05 5.85 -2.52
C LYS A 19 7.91 5.72 -1.25
N GLU A 20 9.05 5.05 -1.35
CA GLU A 20 10.00 4.89 -0.24
C GLU A 20 10.37 6.23 0.40
N ASN A 21 10.82 7.19 -0.40
CA ASN A 21 11.16 8.54 0.08
C ASN A 21 9.97 9.27 0.74
N HIS A 22 8.74 8.93 0.34
CA HIS A 22 7.56 9.48 0.97
C HIS A 22 7.33 8.84 2.35
N LYS A 23 7.49 7.51 2.48
CA LYS A 23 7.42 6.78 3.75
C LYS A 23 8.45 7.33 4.74
N SER A 24 9.73 7.41 4.35
CA SER A 24 10.79 7.94 5.21
C SER A 24 10.50 9.39 5.66
N ARG A 25 9.89 10.20 4.78
CA ARG A 25 9.49 11.57 5.14
C ARG A 25 8.34 11.62 6.14
N LEU A 26 7.38 10.70 6.08
CA LEU A 26 6.28 10.62 7.05
C LEU A 26 6.81 10.28 8.43
N ILE A 27 7.65 9.24 8.53
CA ILE A 27 8.32 8.82 9.77
C ILE A 27 9.16 9.97 10.33
N LYS A 28 9.98 10.64 9.49
CA LYS A 28 10.83 11.74 9.98
C LYS A 28 10.05 12.97 10.45
N LYS A 29 8.95 13.32 9.77
CA LYS A 29 8.20 14.55 10.07
C LYS A 29 7.09 14.37 11.10
N GLN A 30 6.70 13.12 11.38
CA GLN A 30 5.66 12.78 12.34
C GLN A 30 4.31 13.48 12.11
N LYS A 31 4.05 13.92 10.87
CA LYS A 31 2.85 14.68 10.50
C LYS A 31 2.19 14.06 9.26
N PRO A 32 0.90 13.70 9.32
CA PRO A 32 0.18 13.23 8.15
C PRO A 32 0.03 14.36 7.14
N LEU A 33 0.10 14.02 5.85
CA LEU A 33 -0.22 14.98 4.79
C LEU A 33 -1.74 15.13 4.67
N HIS A 34 -2.21 16.29 4.17
CA HIS A 34 -3.64 16.56 3.98
C HIS A 34 -4.39 15.45 3.24
N LYS A 35 -3.77 14.82 2.24
CA LYS A 35 -4.36 13.70 1.47
C LYS A 35 -4.45 12.37 2.23
N HIS A 36 -3.71 12.21 3.32
CA HIS A 36 -3.76 11.00 4.16
C HIS A 36 -4.85 11.10 5.22
N ILE A 37 -5.18 12.33 5.66
CA ILE A 37 -6.18 12.58 6.70
C ILE A 37 -7.53 11.92 6.38
N PRO A 38 -8.10 12.03 5.17
CA PRO A 38 -9.36 11.34 4.85
C PRO A 38 -9.28 9.82 4.97
N LEU A 39 -8.14 9.22 4.62
CA LEU A 39 -7.93 7.77 4.71
C LEU A 39 -7.84 7.30 6.16
N ILE A 40 -7.11 8.06 6.98
CA ILE A 40 -6.96 7.80 8.42
C ILE A 40 -8.35 7.89 9.09
N LYS A 41 -9.09 8.98 8.87
CA LYS A 41 -10.45 9.17 9.41
C LYS A 41 -11.46 8.14 8.92
N ALA A 42 -11.38 7.75 7.65
CA ALA A 42 -12.22 6.67 7.14
C ALA A 42 -11.90 5.37 7.86
N ASN A 43 -10.62 5.05 8.09
CA ASN A 43 -10.24 3.83 8.79
C ASN A 43 -10.71 3.80 10.25
N GLU A 44 -10.71 4.94 10.94
CA GLU A 44 -11.31 5.07 12.29
C GLU A 44 -12.79 4.67 12.30
N SER A 45 -13.52 5.03 11.24
CA SER A 45 -14.96 4.72 11.12
C SER A 45 -15.24 3.26 10.76
N PHE A 46 -14.40 2.64 9.91
CA PHE A 46 -14.61 1.27 9.43
C PHE A 46 -13.87 0.20 10.24
N ASN A 47 -12.90 0.60 11.05
CA ASN A 47 -12.01 -0.24 11.86
C ASN A 47 -11.42 -1.40 11.04
N LEU A 48 -10.81 -1.07 9.89
CA LEU A 48 -10.11 -2.03 9.04
C LEU A 48 -8.62 -2.02 9.37
N LEU A 49 -7.93 -3.10 9.00
CA LEU A 49 -6.47 -3.10 9.03
C LEU A 49 -5.95 -2.36 7.80
N MET A 50 -5.50 -1.12 8.00
CA MET A 50 -4.97 -0.25 6.97
C MET A 50 -3.57 0.25 7.37
N TYR A 51 -2.62 0.15 6.46
CA TYR A 51 -1.25 0.61 6.68
C TYR A 51 -0.62 1.10 5.37
N PHE A 52 0.34 2.00 5.48
CA PHE A 52 1.11 2.52 4.35
C PHE A 52 2.41 1.74 4.22
N PHE A 53 2.85 1.49 2.98
CA PHE A 53 4.09 0.78 2.73
C PHE A 53 4.67 1.15 1.36
N ALA A 54 5.95 0.88 1.16
CA ALA A 54 6.64 0.97 -0.13
C ALA A 54 6.86 -0.42 -0.72
N MET A 55 7.12 -0.51 -2.04
CA MET A 55 7.33 -1.81 -2.71
C MET A 55 8.47 -2.63 -2.08
N THR A 56 9.47 -1.94 -1.52
CA THR A 56 10.65 -2.48 -0.83
C THR A 56 10.34 -3.11 0.53
N ASP A 57 9.15 -2.87 1.08
CA ASP A 57 8.77 -3.33 2.43
C ASP A 57 8.15 -4.73 2.44
N ILE A 58 7.82 -5.29 1.27
CA ILE A 58 7.25 -6.64 1.20
C ILE A 58 8.35 -7.66 1.37
N THR A 59 8.25 -8.45 2.44
CA THR A 59 9.12 -9.60 2.69
C THR A 59 8.38 -10.88 2.29
N ILE A 60 8.56 -11.29 1.03
CA ILE A 60 7.75 -12.33 0.36
C ILE A 60 7.92 -13.70 1.03
N ASP A 61 9.16 -14.05 1.37
CA ASP A 61 9.55 -15.29 2.04
C ASP A 61 8.90 -15.43 3.42
N LYS A 62 8.66 -14.31 4.11
CA LYS A 62 8.10 -14.29 5.47
C LYS A 62 6.62 -13.93 5.52
N GLY A 63 6.02 -13.52 4.40
CA GLY A 63 4.59 -13.25 4.30
C GLY A 63 4.11 -12.04 5.12
N TYR A 64 4.99 -11.04 5.31
CA TYR A 64 4.64 -9.78 5.98
C TYR A 64 5.12 -8.56 5.20
N VAL A 65 4.62 -7.40 5.61
CA VAL A 65 4.99 -6.09 5.09
C VAL A 65 5.42 -5.22 6.25
N LEU A 66 6.60 -4.58 6.15
CA LEU A 66 6.99 -3.52 7.08
C LEU A 66 6.22 -2.24 6.76
N GLY A 67 5.09 -2.05 7.43
CA GLY A 67 4.19 -0.93 7.18
C GLY A 67 4.34 0.18 8.21
N ILE A 68 3.76 1.34 7.89
CA ILE A 68 3.52 2.42 8.85
C ILE A 68 2.03 2.70 8.98
N TYR A 69 1.62 3.13 10.17
CA TYR A 69 0.29 3.66 10.44
C TYR A 69 0.43 4.93 11.28
N TYR A 70 -0.57 5.80 11.20
CA TYR A 70 -0.62 6.98 12.05
C TYR A 70 -1.40 6.60 13.30
N ASP A 71 -0.73 6.69 14.44
CA ASP A 71 -1.32 6.49 15.75
C ASP A 71 -1.86 7.83 16.25
N ASP A 72 -3.18 7.92 16.36
CA ASP A 72 -3.84 9.18 16.71
C ASP A 72 -3.66 9.53 18.20
N ASP A 73 -3.40 8.55 19.06
CA ASP A 73 -3.16 8.77 20.49
C ASP A 73 -1.80 9.44 20.73
N SER A 74 -0.72 8.87 20.18
CA SER A 74 0.63 9.47 20.28
C SER A 74 0.86 10.59 19.27
N LYS A 75 -0.05 10.78 18.30
CA LYS A 75 0.10 11.70 17.16
C LYS A 75 1.35 11.42 16.31
N THR A 76 1.78 10.17 16.23
CA THR A 76 3.00 9.76 15.50
C THR A 76 2.74 8.68 14.46
N TRP A 77 3.59 8.64 13.43
CA TRP A 77 3.77 7.51 12.54
C TRP A 77 4.62 6.44 13.22
N LEU A 78 4.05 5.25 13.35
CA LEU A 78 4.69 4.08 13.93
C LEU A 78 4.93 3.01 12.85
N GLU A 79 6.06 2.33 12.94
CA GLU A 79 6.41 1.16 12.12
C GLU A 79 5.98 -0.14 12.80
N LYS A 80 5.47 -1.09 12.02
CA LYS A 80 5.10 -2.42 12.50
C LYS A 80 5.09 -3.43 11.34
N ASP A 81 5.30 -4.70 11.67
CA ASP A 81 5.05 -5.79 10.73
C ASP A 81 3.55 -6.07 10.62
N PHE A 82 3.06 -6.03 9.38
CA PHE A 82 1.68 -6.32 9.02
C PHE A 82 1.58 -7.58 8.16
N PRO A 83 0.48 -8.34 8.23
CA PRO A 83 0.22 -9.40 7.26
C PRO A 83 0.15 -8.85 5.83
N LEU A 84 0.32 -9.70 4.83
CA LEU A 84 0.08 -9.31 3.43
C LEU A 84 -1.34 -8.73 3.25
N PRO A 85 -1.49 -7.66 2.43
CA PRO A 85 -2.77 -7.04 2.19
C PRO A 85 -3.60 -7.88 1.22
N ASP A 86 -4.93 -7.81 1.33
CA ASP A 86 -5.81 -8.36 0.29
C ASP A 86 -5.92 -7.41 -0.90
N ILE A 87 -5.84 -6.10 -0.60
CA ILE A 87 -6.01 -5.02 -1.56
C ILE A 87 -4.88 -4.02 -1.41
N ILE A 88 -4.24 -3.67 -2.53
CA ILE A 88 -3.30 -2.56 -2.63
C ILE A 88 -4.00 -1.36 -3.25
N TYR A 89 -3.98 -0.23 -2.54
CA TYR A 89 -4.40 1.06 -3.07
C TYR A 89 -3.19 1.96 -3.28
N LYS A 90 -2.90 2.27 -4.54
CA LYS A 90 -1.76 3.11 -4.93
C LYS A 90 -2.13 4.58 -4.86
N LEU A 91 -1.46 5.32 -3.96
CA LEU A 91 -1.74 6.74 -3.69
C LEU A 91 -0.98 7.73 -4.59
N PHE A 92 0.05 7.27 -5.30
CA PHE A 92 0.92 8.15 -6.08
C PHE A 92 1.29 7.54 -7.43
N PRO A 93 1.38 8.34 -8.50
CA PRO A 93 1.93 7.86 -9.75
C PRO A 93 3.40 7.45 -9.58
N SER A 94 3.72 6.30 -10.15
CA SER A 94 5.07 5.77 -10.31
C SER A 94 5.34 5.64 -11.80
N LYS A 95 6.57 5.92 -12.21
CA LYS A 95 7.02 5.59 -13.57
C LYS A 95 7.18 4.08 -13.66
N LYS A 96 6.86 3.51 -14.83
CA LYS A 96 7.17 2.11 -15.13
C LYS A 96 8.67 1.88 -14.95
N SER A 97 9.03 0.79 -14.30
CA SER A 97 10.41 0.39 -14.06
C SER A 97 10.48 -1.11 -13.83
N TYR A 98 11.66 -1.70 -14.02
CA TYR A 98 11.89 -3.12 -13.74
C TYR A 98 11.42 -3.52 -12.33
N LYS A 99 11.68 -2.67 -11.31
CA LYS A 99 11.22 -2.90 -9.94
C LYS A 99 9.69 -3.00 -9.84
N THR A 100 8.98 -2.14 -10.58
CA THR A 100 7.51 -2.14 -10.59
C THR A 100 6.97 -3.40 -11.28
N ASP A 101 7.62 -3.86 -12.36
CA ASP A 101 7.22 -5.07 -13.07
C ASP A 101 7.48 -6.33 -12.22
N VAL A 102 8.60 -6.39 -11.49
CA VAL A 102 8.86 -7.46 -10.52
C VAL A 102 7.82 -7.45 -9.41
N PHE A 103 7.52 -6.29 -8.83
CA PHE A 103 6.49 -6.13 -7.80
C PHE A 103 5.12 -6.61 -8.29
N LEU A 104 4.73 -6.24 -9.52
CA LEU A 104 3.48 -6.69 -10.15
C LEU A 104 3.40 -8.22 -10.27
N LYS A 105 4.49 -8.88 -10.65
CA LYS A 105 4.56 -10.36 -10.70
C LYS A 105 4.37 -10.96 -9.31
N VAL A 106 5.00 -10.37 -8.29
CA VAL A 106 4.91 -10.82 -6.90
C VAL A 106 3.48 -10.73 -6.38
N ILE A 107 2.85 -9.56 -6.46
CA ILE A 107 1.49 -9.37 -5.94
C ILE A 107 0.48 -10.25 -6.71
N LYS A 108 0.68 -10.46 -8.02
CA LYS A 108 -0.15 -11.36 -8.83
C LYS A 108 -0.02 -12.80 -8.36
N LYS A 109 1.22 -13.27 -8.10
CA LYS A 109 1.48 -14.61 -7.56
C LYS A 109 0.85 -14.80 -6.17
N LEU A 110 0.82 -13.74 -5.35
CA LEU A 110 0.22 -13.74 -4.02
C LEU A 110 -1.31 -13.54 -4.02
N GLY A 111 -1.94 -13.35 -5.20
CA GLY A 111 -3.39 -13.14 -5.30
C GLY A 111 -3.88 -11.79 -4.75
N ILE A 112 -2.97 -10.83 -4.56
CA ILE A 112 -3.28 -9.51 -4.01
C ILE A 112 -3.89 -8.64 -5.11
N LYS A 113 -5.05 -8.04 -4.83
CA LYS A 113 -5.77 -7.19 -5.80
C LYS A 113 -5.25 -5.76 -5.75
N SER A 114 -5.22 -5.06 -6.88
CA SER A 114 -4.91 -3.62 -6.93
C SER A 114 -6.17 -2.83 -7.25
N LEU A 115 -6.52 -1.83 -6.43
CA LEU A 115 -7.68 -0.94 -6.69
C LEU A 115 -7.42 0.00 -7.89
N ASN A 116 -6.15 0.38 -8.09
CA ASN A 116 -5.68 1.23 -9.19
C ASN A 116 -4.59 0.53 -9.99
N TYR A 117 -4.39 0.96 -11.25
CA TYR A 117 -3.22 0.55 -12.02
C TYR A 117 -1.91 0.94 -11.32
N ILE A 118 -1.07 -0.07 -11.07
CA ILE A 118 0.24 0.12 -10.46
C ILE A 118 1.26 0.66 -11.47
N ASN A 119 1.04 0.48 -12.77
CA ASN A 119 1.77 1.18 -13.81
C ASN A 119 0.99 2.40 -14.29
N SER A 120 1.68 3.49 -14.63
CA SER A 120 1.06 4.61 -15.35
C SER A 120 0.70 4.18 -16.78
N PHE A 121 -0.42 4.68 -17.30
CA PHE A 121 -0.78 4.54 -18.71
C PHE A 121 0.03 5.50 -19.59
N ASP A 122 0.22 5.14 -20.85
CA ASP A 122 0.82 6.00 -21.86
C ASP A 122 -0.23 6.99 -22.38
N LYS A 123 0.05 8.30 -22.26
CA LYS A 123 -0.90 9.35 -22.68
C LYS A 123 -1.10 9.40 -24.20
N TRP A 124 -0.04 9.13 -24.97
CA TRP A 124 -0.13 9.10 -26.43
C TRP A 124 -0.93 7.89 -26.89
N GLN A 125 -0.69 6.73 -26.27
CA GLN A 125 -1.51 5.55 -26.50
C GLN A 125 -2.99 5.82 -26.16
N LEU A 126 -3.26 6.39 -24.98
CA LEU A 126 -4.63 6.73 -24.57
C LEU A 126 -5.30 7.69 -25.57
N TYR A 127 -4.60 8.73 -26.02
CA TYR A 127 -5.11 9.64 -27.04
C TYR A 127 -5.46 8.90 -28.33
N ASN A 128 -4.53 8.08 -28.86
CA ASN A 128 -4.75 7.31 -30.08
C ASN A 128 -5.91 6.31 -29.95
N ASP A 129 -6.16 5.78 -28.76
CA ASP A 129 -7.25 4.86 -28.52
C ASP A 129 -8.59 5.58 -28.37
N LEU A 130 -8.61 6.81 -27.84
CA LEU A 130 -9.83 7.61 -27.68
C LEU A 130 -10.30 8.24 -29.00
N ILE A 131 -9.41 8.63 -29.92
CA ILE A 131 -9.80 9.23 -31.22
C ILE A 131 -10.36 8.21 -32.23
N LYS A 132 -10.33 6.91 -31.89
CA LYS A 132 -10.93 5.84 -32.71
C LYS A 132 -12.44 5.68 -32.47
N TYR A 133 -12.99 6.40 -31.50
CA TYR A 133 -14.41 6.46 -31.15
C TYR A 133 -14.95 7.87 -31.42
#